data_AF-A0A925BML1-F1
#
_entry.id   AF-A0A925BML1-F1
#
_cell.length_a   1.000
_cell.length_b   1.000
_cell.length_c   1.000
_cell.angle_alpha   90.00
_cell.angle_beta   90.00
_cell.angle_gamma   90.00
#
_symmetry.space_group_name_H-M   'P 1'
#
loop_
_entity.id
_entity.type
_entity.pdbx_description
1 polymer ?
#
loop_
_entity_poly.entity_id
_entity_poly.type
_entity_poly.pdbx_seq_one_letter_code
_entity_poly.pdbx_strand_id
1 'polypeptide(L)'
;RGHETYYSEIHRLFEWMELHRRPAEPKEFDFKTLRTTDVRMHWVRWSDTTLPKLKGNIKQASAPQKPAAQIILTAKILAGETDKKNITLGGRGSATIWLNANLIDLDKKLSIKMGDGQQKFNDFLKPEIEAVLEDFRQRGDRQRLHSVRIQID
;
A
#
# COMPACT_ATOMS: atom_id res chain seq x y z
N ARG A 1 38.54 10.93 -26.08
CA ARG A 1 38.16 11.56 -24.80
C ARG A 1 38.63 10.62 -23.70
N GLY A 2 39.59 11.06 -22.89
CA GLY A 2 40.36 10.21 -21.96
C GLY A 2 39.58 9.80 -20.71
N HIS A 3 40.20 8.94 -19.91
CA HIS A 3 39.71 8.52 -18.60
C HIS A 3 39.84 9.68 -17.60
N GLU A 4 38.77 10.45 -17.43
CA GLU A 4 38.70 11.48 -16.40
C GLU A 4 38.33 10.84 -15.06
N THR A 5 39.22 10.95 -14.08
CA THR A 5 38.92 10.59 -12.70
C THR A 5 38.10 11.73 -12.10
N TYR A 6 36.84 11.45 -11.75
CA TYR A 6 35.88 12.40 -11.14
C TYR A 6 36.26 12.87 -9.71
N TYR A 7 37.55 12.98 -9.41
CA TYR A 7 38.05 13.22 -8.06
C TYR A 7 37.60 14.57 -7.51
N SER A 8 37.56 15.62 -8.35
CA SER A 8 37.06 16.95 -7.97
C SER A 8 35.54 16.99 -7.76
N GLU A 9 34.81 16.09 -8.41
CA GLU A 9 33.34 16.04 -8.42
C GLU A 9 32.79 15.00 -7.46
N ILE A 10 33.65 14.23 -6.80
CA ILE A 10 33.27 13.10 -5.95
C ILE A 10 32.29 13.52 -4.85
N HIS A 11 32.50 14.69 -4.24
CA HIS A 11 31.61 15.24 -3.22
C HIS A 11 30.23 15.59 -3.78
N ARG A 12 30.15 16.18 -4.98
CA ARG A 12 28.88 16.47 -5.66
C ARG A 12 28.13 15.20 -6.07
N LEU A 13 28.86 14.16 -6.46
CA LEU A 13 28.27 12.85 -6.72
C LEU A 13 27.66 12.25 -5.45
N PHE A 14 28.33 12.35 -4.30
CA PHE A 14 27.77 11.91 -3.03
C PHE A 14 26.53 12.70 -2.62
N GLU A 15 26.56 14.03 -2.72
CA GLU A 15 25.39 14.89 -2.47
C GLU A 15 24.19 14.50 -3.36
N TRP A 16 24.45 14.27 -4.66
CA TRP A 16 23.41 13.82 -5.58
C TRP A 16 22.88 12.43 -5.22
N MET A 17 23.75 11.48 -4.84
CA MET A 17 23.34 10.15 -4.42
C MET A 17 22.49 10.17 -3.14
N GLU A 18 22.73 11.10 -2.22
CA GLU A 18 21.92 11.26 -1.01
C GLU A 18 20.46 11.64 -1.32
N LEU A 19 20.22 12.40 -2.39
CA LEU A 19 18.88 12.74 -2.87
C LEU A 19 18.13 11.52 -3.43
N HIS A 20 18.85 10.48 -3.86
CA HIS A 20 18.30 9.27 -4.46
C HIS A 20 18.16 8.12 -3.44
N ARG A 21 17.89 8.45 -2.18
CA ARG A 21 17.55 7.46 -1.16
C ARG A 21 16.06 7.16 -1.17
N ARG A 22 15.73 5.89 -0.98
CA ARG A 22 14.33 5.47 -0.85
C ARG A 22 13.76 6.10 0.44
N PRO A 23 12.66 6.87 0.37
CA PRO A 23 12.07 7.46 1.57
C PRO A 23 11.53 6.36 2.50
N ALA A 24 11.09 6.72 3.70
CA ALA A 24 10.34 5.78 4.54
C ALA A 24 9.00 5.40 3.88
N GLU A 25 8.38 4.31 4.35
CA GLU A 25 7.02 3.99 3.92
C GLU A 25 6.02 5.02 4.45
N PRO A 26 5.09 5.51 3.62
CA PRO A 26 4.12 6.49 4.06
C PRO A 26 3.10 5.85 5.01
N LYS A 27 2.84 6.52 6.13
CA LYS A 27 1.79 6.14 7.09
C LYS A 27 0.39 6.57 6.64
N GLU A 28 0.32 7.55 5.75
CA GLU A 28 -0.91 8.08 5.18
C GLU A 28 -0.73 8.30 3.69
N PHE A 29 -1.73 7.90 2.90
CA PHE A 29 -1.80 8.20 1.49
C PHE A 29 -3.26 8.26 1.01
N ASP A 30 -3.51 9.16 0.05
CA ASP A 30 -4.74 9.22 -0.73
C ASP A 30 -4.35 8.98 -2.19
N PHE A 31 -4.96 7.97 -2.80
CA PHE A 31 -4.68 7.58 -4.16
C PHE A 31 -5.98 7.52 -4.95
N LYS A 32 -5.98 8.21 -6.09
CA LYS A 32 -7.14 8.27 -6.98
C LYS A 32 -6.74 7.77 -8.35
N THR A 33 -7.40 6.72 -8.82
CA THR A 33 -7.10 6.10 -10.11
C THR A 33 -8.36 5.75 -10.88
N LEU A 34 -8.23 5.70 -12.19
CA LEU A 34 -9.23 5.13 -13.10
C LEU A 34 -8.81 3.73 -13.57
N ARG A 35 -7.59 3.30 -13.24
CA ARG A 35 -7.03 2.03 -13.69
C ARG A 35 -7.47 0.92 -12.76
N THR A 36 -7.96 -0.17 -13.35
CA THR A 36 -8.31 -1.40 -12.64
C THR A 36 -7.11 -2.28 -12.32
N THR A 37 -5.90 -1.88 -12.72
CA THR A 37 -4.64 -2.57 -12.42
C THR A 37 -3.97 -2.06 -11.16
N ASP A 38 -4.37 -0.87 -10.70
CA ASP A 38 -3.74 -0.17 -9.59
C ASP A 38 -4.33 -0.67 -8.26
N VAL A 39 -4.03 -1.92 -7.96
CA VAL A 39 -4.71 -2.70 -6.91
C VAL A 39 -3.93 -2.70 -5.59
N ARG A 40 -2.61 -2.51 -5.65
CA ARG A 40 -1.72 -2.51 -4.47
C ARG A 40 -0.94 -1.22 -4.37
N MET A 41 -1.21 -0.44 -3.32
CA MET A 41 -0.45 0.77 -3.00
C MET A 41 0.22 0.62 -1.64
N HIS A 42 1.54 0.76 -1.64
CA HIS A 42 2.39 0.58 -0.47
C HIS A 42 2.07 -0.73 0.28
N TRP A 43 1.56 -0.60 1.50
CA TRP A 43 1.25 -1.67 2.43
C TRP A 43 -0.21 -2.14 2.36
N VAL A 44 -1.02 -1.64 1.41
CA VAL A 44 -2.42 -2.05 1.22
C VAL A 44 -2.65 -2.58 -0.18
N ARG A 45 -3.36 -3.69 -0.29
CA ARG A 45 -3.84 -4.27 -1.55
C ARG A 45 -5.37 -4.40 -1.49
N TRP A 46 -6.10 -3.72 -2.34
CA TRP A 46 -7.53 -3.95 -2.50
C TRP A 46 -7.78 -5.22 -3.33
N SER A 47 -8.96 -5.81 -3.26
CA SER A 47 -9.31 -6.96 -4.11
C SER A 47 -9.74 -6.50 -5.50
N ASP A 48 -9.52 -7.30 -6.55
CA ASP A 48 -9.99 -7.00 -7.91
C ASP A 48 -11.52 -6.87 -7.98
N THR A 49 -12.24 -7.45 -7.00
CA THR A 49 -13.70 -7.32 -6.87
C THR A 49 -14.16 -5.89 -6.53
N THR A 50 -13.27 -5.04 -6.03
CA THR A 50 -13.56 -3.65 -5.66
C THR A 50 -13.50 -2.71 -6.86
N LEU A 51 -12.90 -3.15 -7.96
CA LEU A 51 -12.64 -2.32 -9.12
C LEU A 51 -13.82 -2.43 -10.10
N PRO A 52 -14.26 -1.31 -10.71
CA PRO A 52 -15.30 -1.38 -11.72
C PRO A 52 -14.82 -2.30 -12.84
N LYS A 53 -15.45 -3.47 -13.01
CA LYS A 53 -15.15 -4.32 -14.15
C LYS A 53 -15.35 -3.48 -15.41
N LEU A 54 -14.31 -3.35 -16.23
CA LEU A 54 -14.42 -2.77 -17.56
C LEU A 54 -15.45 -3.64 -18.32
N LYS A 55 -16.72 -3.22 -18.32
CA LYS A 55 -17.79 -3.93 -19.01
C LYS A 55 -17.61 -3.66 -20.51
N GLY A 56 -16.64 -4.35 -21.10
CA GLY A 56 -16.48 -4.46 -22.54
C GLY A 56 -17.56 -5.35 -23.14
N ASN A 57 -18.83 -4.99 -22.96
CA ASN A 57 -19.87 -5.54 -23.81
C ASN A 57 -19.83 -4.77 -25.13
N ILE A 58 -19.02 -5.24 -26.07
CA ILE A 58 -18.92 -4.76 -27.45
C ILE A 58 -20.29 -4.76 -28.18
N LYS A 59 -21.31 -5.43 -27.61
CA LYS A 59 -22.66 -5.56 -28.19
C LYS A 59 -23.66 -4.46 -27.83
N GLN A 60 -23.30 -3.45 -27.03
CA GLN A 60 -24.22 -2.35 -26.65
C GLN A 60 -23.58 -0.98 -26.91
N ALA A 61 -23.38 -0.65 -28.19
CA ALA A 61 -22.88 0.66 -28.60
C ALA A 61 -23.92 1.80 -28.46
N SER A 62 -25.17 1.51 -28.09
CA SER A 62 -26.28 2.47 -28.07
C SER A 62 -26.68 2.98 -26.67
N ALA A 63 -26.13 2.42 -25.59
CA ALA A 63 -26.38 2.92 -24.24
C ALA A 63 -25.27 3.90 -23.84
N PRO A 64 -25.58 5.05 -23.22
CA PRO A 64 -24.55 5.95 -22.69
C PRO A 64 -23.70 5.16 -21.70
N GLN A 65 -22.45 4.88 -22.05
CA GLN A 65 -21.51 4.23 -21.14
C GLN A 65 -21.31 5.17 -19.96
N LYS A 66 -21.66 4.70 -18.76
CA LYS A 66 -21.36 5.44 -17.53
C LYS A 66 -19.84 5.70 -17.52
N PRO A 67 -19.39 6.93 -17.26
CA PRO A 67 -17.96 7.21 -17.15
C PRO A 67 -17.34 6.26 -16.12
N ALA A 68 -16.13 5.79 -16.40
CA ALA A 68 -15.40 4.94 -15.46
C ALA A 68 -15.33 5.65 -14.10
N ALA A 69 -15.91 5.02 -13.06
CA ALA A 69 -15.92 5.61 -11.73
C ALA A 69 -14.49 5.68 -11.19
N GLN A 70 -14.11 6.85 -10.65
CA GLN A 70 -12.83 7.03 -9.99
C GLN A 70 -12.76 6.16 -8.74
N ILE A 71 -11.69 5.38 -8.63
CA ILE A 71 -11.39 4.58 -7.45
C ILE A 71 -10.60 5.48 -6.50
N ILE A 72 -11.15 5.73 -5.33
CA ILE A 72 -10.53 6.53 -4.26
C ILE A 72 -10.12 5.58 -3.15
N LEU A 73 -8.80 5.46 -2.94
CA LEU A 73 -8.19 4.58 -1.97
C LEU A 73 -7.45 5.44 -0.96
N THR A 74 -7.98 5.50 0.26
CA THR A 74 -7.33 6.20 1.36
C THR A 74 -6.87 5.19 2.38
N ALA A 75 -5.67 5.39 2.92
CA ALA A 75 -5.15 4.59 4.01
C ALA A 75 -4.43 5.48 5.00
N LYS A 76 -4.74 5.34 6.28
CA LYS A 76 -4.13 6.14 7.35
C LYS A 76 -3.85 5.28 8.56
N ILE A 77 -2.59 5.29 9.01
CA ILE A 77 -2.17 4.76 10.30
C ILE A 77 -2.22 5.90 11.32
N LEU A 78 -3.20 5.84 12.20
CA LEU A 78 -3.36 6.77 13.32
C LEU A 78 -2.60 6.22 14.54
N ALA A 79 -1.88 7.10 15.23
CA ALA A 79 -1.50 6.84 16.60
C ALA A 79 -2.79 6.79 17.44
N GLY A 80 -3.16 5.63 17.95
CA GLY A 80 -4.25 5.55 18.91
C GLY A 80 -3.78 5.89 20.32
N GLU A 81 -4.69 5.74 21.28
CA GLU A 81 -4.41 5.75 22.73
C GLU A 81 -3.19 4.86 23.04
N THR A 82 -2.48 5.12 24.14
CA THR A 82 -1.16 4.58 24.55
C THR A 82 -0.83 3.14 24.10
N ASP A 83 -1.83 2.24 24.06
CA ASP A 83 -1.67 0.80 23.76
C ASP A 83 -2.35 0.30 22.48
N LYS A 84 -3.02 1.16 21.70
CA LYS A 84 -3.76 0.77 20.49
C LYS A 84 -3.33 1.58 19.27
N LYS A 85 -3.26 0.92 18.12
CA LYS A 85 -3.03 1.57 16.83
C LYS A 85 -4.26 1.38 15.95
N ASN A 86 -4.61 2.42 15.20
CA ASN A 86 -5.81 2.42 14.37
C ASN A 86 -5.42 2.57 12.91
N ILE A 87 -5.92 1.70 12.04
CA ILE A 87 -5.82 1.84 10.59
C ILE A 87 -7.21 2.15 10.05
N THR A 88 -7.33 3.24 9.31
CA THR A 88 -8.54 3.57 8.57
C THR A 88 -8.29 3.37 7.10
N LEU A 89 -9.14 2.57 6.45
CA LEU A 89 -9.13 2.33 5.02
C LEU A 89 -10.40 2.85 4.37
N GLY A 90 -10.23 3.65 3.33
CA GLY A 90 -11.28 4.00 2.39
C GLY A 90 -11.40 2.99 1.25
N GLY A 91 -12.47 3.13 0.48
CA GLY A 91 -12.82 2.19 -0.58
C GLY A 91 -13.87 1.17 -0.13
N ARG A 92 -14.34 0.38 -1.09
CA ARG A 92 -15.42 -0.61 -0.89
C ARG A 92 -14.91 -2.01 -1.18
N GLY A 93 -15.36 -3.01 -0.42
CA GLY A 93 -15.06 -4.43 -0.62
C GLY A 93 -13.82 -4.88 0.14
N SER A 94 -13.23 -6.01 -0.24
CA SER A 94 -12.14 -6.61 0.53
C SER A 94 -10.77 -5.98 0.25
N ALA A 95 -9.92 -5.98 1.28
CA ALA A 95 -8.54 -5.53 1.20
C ALA A 95 -7.62 -6.46 1.99
N THR A 96 -6.37 -6.56 1.56
CA THR A 96 -5.27 -7.22 2.27
C THR A 96 -4.27 -6.17 2.69
N ILE A 97 -4.00 -6.13 3.99
CA ILE A 97 -3.05 -5.22 4.62
C ILE A 97 -1.78 -6.00 4.92
N TRP A 98 -0.65 -5.42 4.57
CA TRP A 98 0.68 -5.95 4.79
C TRP A 98 1.38 -5.05 5.80
N LEU A 99 1.90 -5.56 6.91
CA LEU A 99 2.53 -4.71 7.93
C LEU A 99 3.92 -5.22 8.28
N ASN A 100 4.76 -4.30 8.74
CA ASN A 100 6.10 -4.57 9.28
C ASN A 100 6.34 -3.72 10.53
N ALA A 101 7.40 -4.05 11.27
CA ALA A 101 7.78 -3.35 12.49
C ALA A 101 8.17 -1.87 12.26
N ASN A 102 8.53 -1.49 11.03
CA ASN A 102 8.88 -0.11 10.70
C ASN A 102 7.63 0.79 10.56
N LEU A 103 6.49 0.21 10.16
CA LEU A 103 5.22 0.90 10.00
C LEU A 103 4.47 1.02 11.33
N ILE A 104 4.44 -0.06 12.10
CA ILE A 104 3.63 -0.20 13.30
C ILE A 104 4.34 -1.05 14.35
N ASP A 105 4.06 -0.71 15.61
CA ASP A 105 4.46 -1.51 16.76
C ASP A 105 3.66 -2.82 16.80
N LEU A 106 4.35 -3.95 16.65
CA LEU A 106 3.75 -5.28 16.55
C LEU A 106 3.26 -5.82 17.90
N ASP A 107 3.77 -5.28 19.01
CA ASP A 107 3.41 -5.71 20.36
C ASP A 107 2.12 -5.07 20.86
N LYS A 108 1.55 -4.14 20.08
CA LYS A 108 0.32 -3.41 20.41
C LYS A 108 -0.88 -3.97 19.66
N LYS A 109 -2.07 -3.78 20.25
CA LYS A 109 -3.32 -4.15 19.58
C LYS A 109 -3.56 -3.24 18.39
N LEU A 110 -3.98 -3.82 17.28
CA LEU A 110 -4.35 -3.10 16.07
C LEU A 110 -5.86 -3.18 15.85
N SER A 111 -6.50 -2.02 15.73
CA SER A 111 -7.87 -1.91 15.24
C SER A 111 -7.86 -1.41 13.78
N ILE A 112 -8.60 -2.10 12.92
CA ILE A 112 -8.73 -1.73 11.51
C ILE A 112 -10.18 -1.40 11.23
N LYS A 113 -10.42 -0.23 10.65
CA LYS A 113 -11.72 0.25 10.21
C LYS A 113 -11.72 0.41 8.70
N MET A 114 -12.82 0.03 8.05
CA MET A 114 -12.97 0.16 6.61
C MET A 114 -14.32 0.79 6.24
N GLY A 115 -14.32 1.63 5.19
CA GLY A 115 -15.53 2.28 4.68
C GLY A 115 -16.13 3.24 5.70
N ASP A 116 -17.39 3.03 6.08
CA ASP A 116 -18.17 3.89 7.00
C ASP A 116 -17.72 3.77 8.48
N GLY A 117 -16.47 3.38 8.72
CA GLY A 117 -15.90 3.26 10.07
C GLY A 117 -16.19 1.93 10.77
N GLN A 118 -16.73 0.93 10.05
CA GLN A 118 -16.94 -0.40 10.61
C GLN A 118 -15.61 -1.05 10.96
N GLN A 119 -15.49 -1.53 12.21
CA GLN A 119 -14.33 -2.25 12.67
C GLN A 119 -14.32 -3.66 12.07
N LYS A 120 -13.28 -3.97 11.30
CA LYS A 120 -13.10 -5.27 10.62
C LYS A 120 -12.08 -6.16 11.33
N PHE A 121 -11.15 -5.57 12.05
CA PHE A 121 -10.13 -6.30 12.80
C PHE A 121 -9.85 -5.57 14.12
N ASN A 122 -9.60 -6.34 15.19
CA ASN A 122 -9.21 -5.82 16.50
C ASN A 122 -8.54 -6.90 17.32
N ASP A 123 -7.26 -7.15 17.05
CA ASP A 123 -6.46 -8.12 17.77
C ASP A 123 -4.97 -7.74 17.73
N PHE A 124 -4.13 -8.52 18.41
CA PHE A 124 -2.68 -8.45 18.29
C PHE A 124 -2.21 -8.94 16.91
N LEU A 125 -1.11 -8.35 16.46
CA LEU A 125 -0.49 -8.74 15.21
C LEU A 125 0.28 -10.05 15.39
N LYS A 126 0.15 -10.95 14.42
CA LYS A 126 0.87 -12.23 14.39
C LYS A 126 1.86 -12.20 13.22
N PRO A 127 3.16 -11.97 13.48
CA PRO A 127 4.17 -12.05 12.44
C PRO A 127 4.35 -13.51 12.00
N GLU A 128 4.29 -13.74 10.69
CA GLU A 128 4.38 -15.06 10.08
C GLU A 128 5.42 -15.06 8.95
N ILE A 129 6.24 -16.11 8.88
CA ILE A 129 7.24 -16.25 7.83
C ILE A 129 6.60 -16.41 6.44
N GLU A 130 5.41 -17.02 6.38
CA GLU A 130 4.66 -17.19 5.14
C GLU A 130 4.28 -15.82 4.54
N ALA A 131 3.90 -14.85 5.38
CA ALA A 131 3.63 -13.49 4.94
C ALA A 131 4.89 -12.85 4.32
N VAL A 132 6.07 -13.04 4.93
CA VAL A 132 7.33 -12.52 4.39
C VAL A 132 7.64 -13.13 3.01
N LEU A 133 7.51 -14.45 2.89
CA LEU A 133 7.82 -15.15 1.64
C LEU A 133 6.85 -14.76 0.52
N GLU A 134 5.56 -14.65 0.83
CA GLU A 134 4.55 -14.25 -0.15
C GLU A 134 4.74 -12.79 -0.57
N ASP A 135 5.07 -11.90 0.36
CA ASP A 135 5.37 -10.51 0.07
C ASP A 135 6.63 -10.36 -0.82
N PHE A 136 7.68 -11.12 -0.51
CA PHE A 136 8.89 -11.18 -1.34
C PHE A 136 8.62 -11.76 -2.72
N ARG A 137 7.79 -12.81 -2.82
CA ARG A 137 7.39 -13.42 -4.10
C ARG A 137 6.62 -12.44 -4.98
N GLN A 138 5.73 -11.63 -4.40
CA GLN A 138 4.90 -10.67 -5.15
C GLN A 138 5.66 -9.41 -5.57
N ARG A 139 6.58 -8.90 -4.73
CA ARG A 139 7.22 -7.59 -4.96
C ARG A 139 8.70 -7.65 -5.31
N GLY A 140 9.40 -8.72 -4.93
CA GLY A 140 10.86 -8.84 -5.02
C GLY A 140 11.63 -7.84 -4.14
N ASP A 141 10.93 -7.16 -3.22
CA ASP A 141 11.50 -6.06 -2.42
C ASP A 141 12.19 -6.59 -1.16
N ARG A 142 13.52 -6.56 -1.15
CA ARG A 142 14.36 -7.07 -0.05
C ARG A 142 14.45 -6.13 1.14
N GLN A 143 14.12 -4.85 0.96
CA GLN A 143 14.33 -3.81 1.97
C GLN A 143 13.09 -3.57 2.84
N ARG A 144 11.90 -3.86 2.32
CA ARG A 144 10.62 -3.59 3.00
C ARG A 144 9.79 -4.86 3.12
N LEU A 145 10.33 -5.88 3.76
CA LEU A 145 9.59 -7.13 3.95
C LEU A 145 8.46 -6.95 4.97
N HIS A 146 7.26 -7.44 4.62
CA HIS A 146 6.10 -7.43 5.51
C HIS A 146 5.94 -8.79 6.17
N SER A 147 6.00 -8.80 7.49
CA SER A 147 5.86 -10.01 8.29
C SER A 147 4.43 -10.31 8.71
N VAL A 148 3.51 -9.37 8.51
CA VAL A 148 2.11 -9.51 8.90
C VAL A 148 1.23 -9.34 7.67
N ARG A 149 0.26 -10.24 7.51
CA ARG A 149 -0.76 -10.18 6.46
C ARG A 149 -2.13 -10.29 7.10
N ILE A 150 -3.00 -9.33 6.84
CA ILE A 150 -4.38 -9.33 7.34
C ILE A 150 -5.31 -9.15 6.15
N GLN A 151 -6.21 -10.11 5.96
CA GLN A 151 -7.30 -9.97 5.00
C GLN A 151 -8.55 -9.47 5.72
N ILE A 152 -9.18 -8.44 5.15
CA ILE A 152 -10.44 -7.88 5.62
C ILE A 152 -11.45 -7.91 4.47
N ASP A 153 -12.70 -8.26 4.79
CA ASP A 153 -13.83 -8.34 3.86
C ASP A 153 -14.95 -7.35 4.24
#